data_AF-A0A227J855-F1
#
_entry.id   AF-A0A227J855-F1
#
_cell.length_a   1.000
_cell.length_b   1.000
_cell.length_c   1.000
_cell.angle_alpha   90.00
_cell.angle_beta   90.00
_cell.angle_gamma   90.00
#
_symmetry.space_group_name_H-M   'P 1'
#
loop_
_entity.id
_entity.type
_entity.pdbx_description
1 polymer ?
#
loop_
_entity_poly.entity_id
_entity_poly.type
_entity_poly.pdbx_seq_one_letter_code
_entity_poly.pdbx_strand_id
1 'polypeptide(L)'
;MEMLQGGRDNAIYRTGDRVSRPASSWTMTVHQLLNHLHSNGFTQCPKVIGIEGGKEWLSFVEGDTFNYPLQGSIASVTALLSAAKMLRRMHDASEDFLISHQSEVCHWMLPDRVPQEVICHGDFMPYNVALNGETVVGVFDFD
;
A
#
# COMPACT_ATOMS: atom_id res chain seq x y z
N MET A 1 -1.74 -0.18 22.29
CA MET A 1 -1.07 -0.92 21.22
C MET A 1 -1.84 -2.21 21.02
N GLU A 2 -2.37 -2.42 19.83
CA GLU A 2 -3.18 -3.57 19.45
C GLU A 2 -2.42 -4.36 18.38
N MET A 3 -2.43 -5.69 18.48
CA MET A 3 -1.84 -6.55 17.45
C MET A 3 -2.84 -6.71 16.30
N LEU A 4 -2.39 -6.43 15.08
CA LEU A 4 -3.22 -6.65 13.88
C LEU A 4 -3.09 -8.11 13.42
N GLN A 5 -4.20 -8.70 13.02
CA GLN A 5 -4.27 -10.06 12.46
C GLN A 5 -4.28 -10.02 10.92
N GLY A 6 -3.91 -11.12 10.26
CA GLY A 6 -4.04 -11.26 8.81
C GLY A 6 -2.84 -10.79 7.99
N GLY A 7 -1.63 -10.81 8.57
CA GLY A 7 -0.38 -10.48 7.89
C GLY A 7 0.79 -11.30 8.47
N ARG A 8 1.92 -10.66 8.77
CA ARG A 8 3.05 -11.31 9.44
C ARG A 8 2.72 -11.60 10.92
N ASP A 9 2.67 -12.86 11.29
CA ASP A 9 2.35 -13.30 12.66
C ASP A 9 3.23 -12.59 13.71
N ASN A 10 2.57 -12.05 14.75
CA ASN A 10 3.19 -11.38 15.90
C ASN A 10 4.14 -10.21 15.56
N ALA A 11 3.98 -9.56 14.40
CA ALA A 11 4.93 -8.54 13.95
C ALA A 11 4.31 -7.14 13.74
N ILE A 12 2.99 -7.04 13.58
CA ILE A 12 2.32 -5.80 13.17
C ILE A 12 1.43 -5.28 14.31
N TYR A 13 1.64 -4.02 14.67
CA TYR A 13 0.95 -3.39 15.80
C TYR A 13 0.38 -2.02 15.43
N ARG A 14 -0.84 -1.74 15.87
CA ARG A 14 -1.50 -0.43 15.77
C ARG A 14 -1.40 0.32 17.09
N THR A 15 -1.06 1.60 17.03
CA THR A 15 -1.14 2.55 18.17
C THR A 15 -1.79 3.84 17.69
N GLY A 16 -3.07 4.02 18.00
CA GLY A 16 -3.86 5.14 17.50
C GLY A 16 -4.01 5.08 15.98
N ASP A 17 -3.55 6.13 15.30
CA ASP A 17 -3.55 6.27 13.84
C ASP A 17 -2.25 5.77 13.19
N ARG A 18 -1.42 5.02 13.92
CA ARG A 18 -0.10 4.55 13.45
C ARG A 18 -0.02 3.03 13.45
N VAL A 19 0.68 2.48 12.48
CA VAL A 19 1.02 1.06 12.37
C VAL A 19 2.53 0.93 12.42
N SER A 20 3.03 0.02 13.26
CA SER A 20 4.43 -0.41 13.26
C SER A 20 4.53 -1.81 12.67
N ARG A 21 5.50 -2.04 11.79
CA ARG A 21 5.84 -3.35 11.23
C ARG A 21 7.36 -3.48 11.02
N PRO A 22 7.93 -4.68 10.91
CA PRO A 22 9.37 -4.85 10.68
C PRO A 22 9.79 -4.20 9.36
N ALA A 23 10.88 -3.45 9.38
CA ALA A 23 11.48 -2.92 8.16
C ALA A 23 12.21 -4.02 7.38
N SER A 24 12.27 -3.87 6.05
CA SER A 24 12.92 -4.76 5.10
C SER A 24 13.89 -3.96 4.22
N SER A 25 14.67 -4.64 3.36
CA SER A 25 15.67 -3.98 2.50
C SER A 25 15.05 -2.99 1.50
N TRP A 26 13.78 -3.16 1.16
CA TRP A 26 13.03 -2.28 0.24
C TRP A 26 12.26 -1.15 0.95
N THR A 27 12.19 -1.13 2.28
CA THR A 27 11.36 -0.16 3.04
C THR A 27 11.67 1.29 2.67
N MET A 28 12.95 1.63 2.49
CA MET A 28 13.33 3.00 2.10
C MET A 28 12.78 3.40 0.73
N THR A 29 12.84 2.50 -0.25
CA THR A 29 12.26 2.71 -1.58
C THR A 29 10.74 2.85 -1.50
N VAL A 30 10.08 2.00 -0.71
CA VAL A 30 8.63 2.08 -0.49
C VAL A 30 8.25 3.41 0.18
N HIS A 31 9.05 3.90 1.14
CA HIS A 31 8.82 5.20 1.76
C HIS A 31 8.95 6.35 0.76
N GLN A 32 9.93 6.30 -0.14
CA GLN A 32 10.06 7.26 -1.24
C GLN A 32 8.82 7.24 -2.14
N LEU A 33 8.36 6.05 -2.53
CA LEU A 33 7.14 5.88 -3.34
C LEU A 33 5.91 6.45 -2.63
N LEU A 34 5.67 6.11 -1.37
CA LEU A 34 4.51 6.59 -0.61
C LEU A 34 4.49 8.12 -0.50
N ASN A 35 5.63 8.74 -0.22
CA ASN A 35 5.75 10.19 -0.19
C ASN A 35 5.50 10.83 -1.57
N HIS A 36 6.00 10.21 -2.64
CA HIS A 36 5.76 10.65 -4.01
C HIS A 36 4.27 10.56 -4.39
N LEU A 37 3.61 9.44 -4.09
CA LEU A 37 2.18 9.24 -4.34
C LEU A 37 1.34 10.32 -3.64
N HIS A 38 1.60 10.60 -2.36
CA HIS A 38 0.92 11.68 -1.63
C HIS A 38 1.15 13.05 -2.27
N SER A 39 2.39 13.33 -2.67
CA SER A 39 2.77 14.60 -3.31
C SER A 39 2.11 14.80 -4.69
N ASN A 40 1.78 13.70 -5.38
CA ASN A 40 1.11 13.68 -6.68
C ASN A 40 -0.40 13.41 -6.58
N GLY A 41 -1.01 13.62 -5.41
CA GLY A 41 -2.46 13.60 -5.22
C GLY A 41 -3.08 12.21 -5.08
N PHE A 42 -2.28 11.15 -5.01
CA PHE A 42 -2.73 9.83 -4.57
C PHE A 42 -2.54 9.69 -3.05
N THR A 43 -3.57 10.03 -2.29
CA THR A 43 -3.54 10.02 -0.82
C THR A 43 -4.18 8.78 -0.19
N GLN A 44 -4.52 7.78 -1.02
CA GLN A 44 -5.28 6.58 -0.62
C GLN A 44 -4.33 5.43 -0.22
N CYS A 45 -3.19 5.78 0.36
CA CYS A 45 -2.16 4.87 0.87
C CYS A 45 -1.59 5.39 2.19
N PRO A 46 -0.84 4.57 2.95
CA PRO A 46 -0.22 5.01 4.19
C PRO A 46 0.70 6.22 3.98
N LYS A 47 0.75 7.10 4.98
CA LYS A 47 1.77 8.15 5.10
C LYS A 47 2.97 7.60 5.86
N VAL A 48 4.17 7.96 5.41
CA VAL A 48 5.40 7.63 6.12
C VAL A 48 5.49 8.45 7.41
N ILE A 49 5.77 7.78 8.52
CA ILE A 49 6.08 8.43 9.80
C ILE A 49 7.58 8.34 10.08
N GLY A 50 8.19 7.18 9.81
CA GLY A 50 9.64 7.00 9.88
C GLY A 50 10.05 5.56 10.17
N ILE A 51 11.32 5.37 10.51
CA ILE A 51 11.88 4.08 10.93
C ILE A 51 12.51 4.27 12.31
N GLU A 52 12.17 3.39 13.25
CA GLU A 52 12.70 3.39 14.60
C GLU A 52 12.85 1.96 15.12
N GLY A 53 14.02 1.63 15.67
CA GLY A 53 14.26 0.32 16.30
C GLY A 53 14.07 -0.87 15.35
N GLY A 54 14.42 -0.72 14.07
CA GLY A 54 14.26 -1.77 13.05
C GLY A 54 12.81 -1.97 12.56
N LYS A 55 11.90 -1.09 12.95
CA LYS A 55 10.50 -1.09 12.48
C LYS A 55 10.23 0.16 11.67
N GLU A 56 9.44 0.02 10.61
CA GLU A 56 8.82 1.18 9.99
C GLU A 56 7.52 1.53 10.71
N TRP A 57 7.21 2.82 10.68
CA TRP A 57 5.98 3.40 11.18
C TRP A 57 5.27 4.13 10.04
N LEU A 58 4.01 3.76 9.83
CA LEU A 58 3.15 4.31 8.80
C LEU A 58 1.82 4.76 9.41
N SER A 59 1.08 5.65 8.75
CA SER A 59 -0.30 5.94 9.15
C SER A 59 -1.20 4.74 8.88
N PHE A 60 -2.17 4.51 9.76
CA PHE A 60 -3.21 3.52 9.56
C PHE A 60 -4.15 3.96 8.41
N VAL A 61 -4.55 3.02 7.57
CA VAL A 61 -5.54 3.23 6.50
C VAL A 61 -6.89 2.73 7.02
N GLU A 62 -7.80 3.66 7.29
CA GLU A 62 -9.12 3.34 7.83
C GLU A 62 -10.04 2.67 6.78
N GLY A 63 -10.74 1.62 7.20
CA GLY A 63 -11.77 0.92 6.42
C GLY A 63 -11.83 -0.57 6.74
N ASP A 64 -12.82 -1.23 6.16
CA ASP A 64 -13.05 -2.66 6.31
C ASP A 64 -12.14 -3.46 5.38
N THR A 65 -11.54 -4.54 5.88
CA THR A 65 -10.71 -5.47 5.10
C THR A 65 -11.38 -6.82 4.98
N PHE A 66 -11.05 -7.58 3.93
CA PHE A 66 -11.76 -8.82 3.60
C PHE A 66 -10.79 -9.94 3.23
N ASN A 67 -11.13 -11.16 3.67
CA ASN A 67 -10.40 -12.39 3.34
C ASN A 67 -11.29 -13.37 2.57
N TYR A 68 -10.65 -14.38 1.98
CA TYR A 68 -11.38 -15.44 1.27
C TYR A 68 -12.12 -16.37 2.26
N PRO A 69 -13.30 -16.90 1.88
CA PRO A 69 -14.03 -16.62 0.65
C PRO A 69 -14.68 -15.22 0.66
N LEU A 70 -14.64 -14.53 -0.48
CA LEU A 70 -15.17 -13.16 -0.60
C LEU A 70 -16.69 -13.14 -0.48
N GLN A 71 -17.21 -12.38 0.48
CA GLN A 71 -18.64 -12.20 0.75
C GLN A 71 -18.94 -10.76 1.15
N GLY A 72 -20.18 -10.31 0.92
CA GLY A 72 -20.60 -8.95 1.24
C GLY A 72 -20.01 -7.90 0.29
N SER A 73 -19.69 -6.72 0.82
CA SER A 73 -19.33 -5.54 0.02
C SER A 73 -18.15 -5.76 -0.94
N ILE A 74 -17.13 -6.50 -0.53
CA ILE A 74 -15.95 -6.81 -1.36
C ILE A 74 -16.29 -7.62 -2.61
N ALA A 75 -17.35 -8.42 -2.57
CA ALA A 75 -17.80 -9.25 -3.70
C ALA A 75 -18.72 -8.48 -4.66
N SER A 76 -19.02 -7.22 -4.39
CA SER A 76 -19.87 -6.38 -5.25
C SER A 76 -19.12 -5.93 -6.51
N VAL A 77 -19.88 -5.70 -7.58
CA VAL A 77 -19.36 -5.08 -8.81
C VAL A 77 -18.87 -3.65 -8.53
N THR A 78 -19.50 -2.93 -7.61
CA THR A 78 -19.08 -1.59 -7.15
C THR A 78 -17.67 -1.62 -6.57
N ALA A 79 -17.38 -2.58 -5.69
CA ALA A 79 -16.04 -2.75 -5.10
C ALA A 79 -15.01 -3.06 -6.17
N LEU A 80 -15.31 -4.00 -7.08
CA LEU A 80 -14.40 -4.34 -8.19
C LEU A 80 -14.08 -3.12 -9.08
N LEU A 81 -15.10 -2.35 -9.47
CA LEU A 81 -14.91 -1.16 -10.31
C LEU A 81 -14.16 -0.04 -9.57
N SER A 82 -14.44 0.18 -8.29
CA SER A 82 -13.73 1.18 -7.50
C SER A 82 -12.26 0.79 -7.26
N ALA A 83 -11.98 -0.50 -7.01
CA ALA A 83 -10.64 -1.04 -6.91
C ALA A 83 -9.84 -0.81 -8.20
N ALA A 84 -10.42 -1.13 -9.36
CA ALA A 84 -9.78 -0.95 -10.67
C ALA A 84 -9.46 0.52 -10.95
N LYS A 85 -10.37 1.44 -10.62
CA LYS A 85 -10.14 2.89 -10.77
C LYS A 85 -9.06 3.39 -9.82
N MET A 86 -9.03 2.92 -8.57
CA MET A 86 -8.00 3.30 -7.62
C MET A 86 -6.62 2.79 -8.05
N LEU A 87 -6.53 1.53 -8.48
CA LEU A 87 -5.30 0.94 -9.00
C LEU A 87 -4.77 1.73 -10.20
N ARG A 88 -5.66 2.09 -11.14
CA ARG A 88 -5.29 2.94 -12.27
C ARG A 88 -4.71 4.29 -11.82
N ARG A 89 -5.37 4.97 -10.88
CA ARG A 89 -4.88 6.25 -10.34
C ARG A 89 -3.53 6.13 -9.64
N MET A 90 -3.29 5.04 -8.92
CA MET A 90 -2.00 4.76 -8.29
C MET A 90 -0.90 4.59 -9.35
N HIS A 91 -1.20 3.82 -10.40
CA HIS A 91 -0.30 3.62 -11.54
C HIS A 91 0.02 4.95 -12.24
N ASP A 92 -0.99 5.75 -12.61
CA ASP A 92 -0.80 7.06 -13.25
C ASP A 92 0.07 7.98 -12.37
N ALA A 93 -0.18 8.00 -11.04
CA ALA A 93 0.60 8.80 -10.09
C ALA A 93 2.04 8.30 -9.84
N SER A 94 2.39 7.13 -10.36
CA SER A 94 3.73 6.51 -10.21
C SER A 94 4.63 6.68 -11.44
N GLU A 95 4.09 7.14 -12.57
CA GLU A 95 4.86 7.35 -13.80
C GLU A 95 6.01 8.34 -13.57
N ASP A 96 5.72 9.47 -12.89
CA ASP A 96 6.72 10.48 -12.57
C ASP A 96 7.74 10.00 -11.53
N PHE A 97 7.39 9.03 -10.69
CA PHE A 97 8.34 8.40 -9.76
C PHE A 97 9.43 7.68 -10.56
N LEU A 98 9.02 6.87 -11.55
CA LEU A 98 9.96 6.16 -12.41
C LEU A 98 10.89 7.14 -13.13
N ILE A 99 10.36 8.23 -13.70
CA ILE A 99 11.16 9.24 -14.41
C ILE A 99 12.15 9.94 -13.47
N SER A 100 11.71 10.32 -12.27
CA SER A 100 12.56 11.05 -11.32
C SER A 100 13.66 10.19 -10.68
N HIS A 101 13.47 8.87 -10.59
CA HIS A 101 14.40 7.96 -9.91
C HIS A 101 15.18 7.04 -10.85
N GLN A 102 15.18 7.28 -12.18
CA GLN A 102 15.89 6.42 -13.16
C GLN A 102 17.39 6.27 -12.89
N SER A 103 18.01 7.27 -12.26
CA SER A 103 19.45 7.29 -11.95
C SER A 103 19.77 6.81 -10.54
N GLU A 104 18.74 6.45 -9.75
CA GLU A 104 18.90 5.99 -8.38
C GLU A 104 18.84 4.46 -8.30
N VAL A 105 19.54 3.89 -7.32
CA VAL A 105 19.43 2.47 -7.02
C VAL A 105 18.25 2.28 -6.06
N CYS A 106 17.11 1.90 -6.60
CA CYS A 106 15.93 1.51 -5.83
C CYS A 106 15.97 0.00 -5.52
N HIS A 107 15.72 -0.36 -4.26
CA HIS A 107 15.55 -1.75 -3.84
C HIS A 107 14.07 -2.10 -3.74
N TRP A 108 13.62 -3.07 -4.54
CA TRP A 108 12.24 -3.57 -4.55
C TRP A 108 12.21 -5.03 -4.08
N MET A 109 11.11 -5.49 -3.48
CA MET A 109 10.95 -6.91 -3.12
C MET A 109 10.87 -7.80 -4.35
N LEU A 110 10.15 -7.34 -5.37
CA LEU A 110 9.93 -8.07 -6.62
C LEU A 110 10.85 -7.54 -7.72
N PRO A 111 11.31 -8.41 -8.64
CA PRO A 111 12.06 -7.97 -9.81
C PRO A 111 11.19 -7.12 -10.73
N ASP A 112 11.82 -6.19 -11.43
CA ASP A 112 11.17 -5.33 -12.40
C ASP A 112 10.76 -6.12 -13.66
N ARG A 113 9.90 -5.49 -14.47
CA ARG A 113 9.51 -5.96 -15.80
C ARG A 113 9.76 -4.86 -16.80
N VAL A 114 10.22 -5.26 -17.98
CA VAL A 114 10.55 -4.34 -19.08
C VAL A 114 9.50 -4.49 -20.20
N PRO A 115 8.97 -3.39 -20.77
CA PRO A 115 9.25 -1.99 -20.40
C PRO A 115 8.65 -1.61 -19.03
N GLN A 116 9.35 -0.71 -18.33
CA GLN A 116 8.85 -0.12 -17.08
C GLN A 116 7.95 1.06 -17.44
N GLU A 117 6.66 0.95 -17.12
CA GLU A 117 5.67 1.99 -17.41
C GLU A 117 5.13 2.62 -16.12
N VAL A 118 4.92 1.82 -15.07
CA VAL A 118 4.36 2.23 -13.78
C VAL A 118 4.94 1.39 -12.65
N ILE A 119 4.82 1.85 -11.40
CA ILE A 119 5.10 1.03 -10.22
C ILE A 119 3.86 0.19 -9.89
N CYS A 120 4.03 -1.13 -9.90
CA CYS A 120 2.99 -2.08 -9.47
C CYS A 120 3.02 -2.26 -7.95
N HIS A 121 1.84 -2.44 -7.33
CA HIS A 121 1.76 -2.85 -5.92
C HIS A 121 2.31 -4.27 -5.68
N GLY A 122 2.35 -5.13 -6.69
CA GLY A 122 2.81 -6.51 -6.58
C GLY A 122 1.79 -7.50 -6.00
N ASP A 123 0.97 -7.05 -5.04
CA ASP A 123 -0.05 -7.86 -4.36
C ASP A 123 -1.36 -7.09 -4.11
N PHE A 124 -1.96 -6.54 -5.19
CA PHE A 124 -3.20 -5.75 -5.11
C PHE A 124 -4.42 -6.67 -4.93
N MET A 125 -4.62 -7.16 -3.70
CA MET A 125 -5.58 -8.20 -3.34
C MET A 125 -6.65 -7.69 -2.35
N PRO A 126 -7.80 -8.39 -2.22
CA PRO A 126 -8.88 -7.96 -1.32
C PRO A 126 -8.48 -7.70 0.14
N TYR A 127 -7.46 -8.40 0.64
CA TYR A 127 -6.95 -8.24 2.00
C TYR A 127 -5.97 -7.07 2.16
N ASN A 128 -5.49 -6.48 1.07
CA ASN A 128 -4.58 -5.32 1.03
C ASN A 128 -5.28 -4.00 0.65
N VAL A 129 -6.63 -4.02 0.60
CA VAL A 129 -7.44 -2.83 0.35
C VAL A 129 -8.44 -2.61 1.48
N ALA A 130 -8.71 -1.34 1.78
CA ALA A 130 -9.67 -0.91 2.78
C ALA A 130 -10.93 -0.40 2.07
N LEU A 131 -12.12 -0.81 2.54
CA LEU A 131 -13.41 -0.39 2.00
C LEU A 131 -14.17 0.49 2.99
N ASN A 132 -15.01 1.38 2.45
CA ASN A 132 -16.10 2.00 3.17
C ASN A 132 -17.40 1.64 2.44
N GLY A 133 -18.18 0.72 3.03
CA GLY A 133 -19.27 0.07 2.31
C GLY A 133 -18.74 -0.71 1.10
N GLU A 134 -19.24 -0.41 -0.09
CA GLU A 134 -18.82 -1.06 -1.34
C GLU A 134 -17.72 -0.29 -2.11
N THR A 135 -17.17 0.79 -1.53
CA THR A 135 -16.15 1.60 -2.20
C THR A 135 -14.78 1.35 -1.59
N VAL A 136 -13.80 1.03 -2.44
CA VAL A 136 -12.40 0.98 -1.99
C VAL A 136 -11.89 2.38 -1.72
N VAL A 137 -11.41 2.62 -0.50
CA VAL A 137 -10.96 3.93 0.00
C VAL A 137 -9.46 3.99 0.27
N GLY A 138 -8.78 2.85 0.35
CA GLY A 138 -7.34 2.80 0.51
C GLY A 138 -6.71 1.47 0.13
N VAL A 139 -5.41 1.50 -0.08
CA VAL A 139 -4.53 0.36 -0.33
C VAL A 139 -3.34 0.44 0.61
N PHE A 140 -2.84 -0.70 1.08
CA PHE A 140 -1.71 -0.79 2.01
C PHE A 140 -0.93 -2.08 1.76
N ASP A 141 0.20 -2.22 2.46
CA ASP A 141 1.14 -3.34 2.30
C ASP A 141 1.90 -3.35 0.96
N PHE A 142 2.61 -2.25 0.69
CA PHE A 142 3.39 -2.01 -0.54
C PHE A 142 4.75 -2.74 -0.57
N ASP A 143 4.84 -3.93 0.03
CA ASP A 143 6.08 -4.71 -0.01
C ASP A 143 6.39 -5.25 -1.42
#